data_AF-A0A2A5LUS3-F1
#
_entry.id   AF-A0A2A5LUS3-F1
#
_cell.length_a   1.000
_cell.length_b   1.000
_cell.length_c   1.000
_cell.angle_alpha   90.00
_cell.angle_beta   90.00
_cell.angle_gamma   90.00
#
_symmetry.space_group_name_H-M   'P 1'
#
loop_
_entity.id
_entity.type
_entity.pdbx_description
1 polymer ?
#
loop_
_entity_poly.entity_id
_entity_poly.type
_entity_poly.pdbx_seq_one_letter_code
_entity_poly.pdbx_strand_id
1 'polypeptide(L)'
;MSIAVSGAANEDQRETIFQAGRKMCDEQGAQAVVLAGTDLFVAFDGYECGFKYVDSALVHIDAIHRASMETSDNKSRKADA
;
A
#
# COMPACT_ATOMS: atom_id res chain seq x y z
N MET A 1 -4.03 6.86 -16.33
CA MET A 1 -2.93 7.67 -15.76
C MET A 1 -3.44 8.89 -14.97
N SER A 2 -4.64 8.88 -14.37
CA SER A 2 -5.16 10.06 -13.65
C SER A 2 -5.01 10.00 -12.14
N ILE A 3 -5.26 8.84 -11.48
CA ILE A 3 -5.34 8.74 -10.01
C ILE A 3 -4.11 9.31 -9.30
N ALA A 4 -2.90 8.90 -9.69
CA ALA A 4 -1.64 9.38 -9.13
C ALA A 4 -1.51 10.91 -9.16
N VAL A 5 -1.96 11.53 -10.25
CA VAL A 5 -1.82 12.97 -10.50
C VAL A 5 -2.96 13.74 -9.85
N SER A 6 -4.19 13.21 -9.86
CA SER A 6 -5.36 13.85 -9.26
C SER A 6 -5.40 13.71 -7.75
N GLY A 7 -4.71 12.73 -7.17
CA GLY A 7 -4.83 12.40 -5.74
C GLY A 7 -6.24 11.93 -5.35
N ALA A 8 -7.04 11.49 -6.33
CA ALA A 8 -8.42 11.09 -6.17
C ALA A 8 -8.80 10.04 -7.21
N ALA A 9 -9.65 9.09 -6.81
CA ALA A 9 -10.24 8.10 -7.69
C ALA A 9 -11.75 8.36 -7.83
N ASN A 10 -12.21 8.48 -9.08
CA ASN A 10 -13.64 8.47 -9.38
C ASN A 10 -14.22 7.04 -9.28
N GLU A 11 -15.53 6.90 -9.45
CA GLU A 11 -16.23 5.62 -9.30
C GLU A 11 -15.74 4.55 -10.29
N ASP A 12 -15.64 4.88 -11.58
CA ASP A 12 -15.17 3.95 -12.62
C ASP A 12 -13.74 3.45 -12.36
N GLN A 13 -12.86 4.36 -11.92
CA GLN A 13 -11.48 4.05 -11.56
C GLN A 13 -11.39 3.12 -10.35
N ARG A 14 -12.21 3.40 -9.34
CA ARG A 14 -12.30 2.58 -8.14
C ARG A 14 -12.79 1.18 -8.47
N GLU A 15 -13.87 1.08 -9.23
CA GLU A 15 -14.44 -0.20 -9.64
C GLU A 15 -13.44 -1.00 -10.50
N THR A 16 -12.70 -0.34 -11.40
CA THR A 16 -11.64 -0.99 -12.18
C THR A 16 -10.58 -1.62 -11.28
N ILE A 17 -10.11 -0.89 -10.25
CA ILE A 17 -9.12 -1.39 -9.29
C ILE A 17 -9.70 -2.55 -8.47
N PHE A 18 -10.96 -2.44 -8.02
CA PHE A 18 -11.58 -3.48 -7.22
C PHE A 18 -11.84 -4.75 -8.02
N GLN A 19 -12.27 -4.65 -9.28
CA GLN A 19 -12.40 -5.78 -10.18
C GLN A 19 -11.07 -6.50 -10.39
N ALA A 20 -9.99 -5.76 -10.59
CA ALA A 20 -8.65 -6.35 -10.70
C ALA A 20 -8.26 -7.12 -9.44
N GLY A 21 -8.53 -6.55 -8.26
CA GLY A 21 -8.27 -7.20 -6.96
C GLY A 21 -9.09 -8.47 -6.76
N ARG A 22 -10.41 -8.40 -6.99
CA ARG A 22 -11.30 -9.57 -6.93
C ARG A 22 -10.85 -10.67 -7.88
N LYS A 23 -10.48 -10.34 -9.12
CA LYS A 23 -9.95 -11.31 -10.08
C LYS A 23 -8.70 -12.02 -9.56
N MET A 24 -7.77 -11.28 -8.95
CA MET A 24 -6.57 -11.89 -8.35
C MET A 24 -6.94 -12.85 -7.20
N CYS A 25 -7.90 -12.49 -6.36
CA CYS A 25 -8.32 -13.33 -5.24
C CYS A 25 -9.13 -14.55 -5.69
N ASP A 26 -10.19 -14.32 -6.46
CA ASP A 26 -11.22 -15.33 -6.77
C ASP A 26 -10.77 -16.30 -7.86
N GLU A 27 -10.05 -15.80 -8.89
CA GLU A 27 -9.64 -16.63 -10.04
C GLU A 27 -8.20 -17.12 -9.92
N GLN A 28 -7.32 -16.36 -9.28
CA GLN A 28 -5.88 -16.68 -9.21
C GLN A 28 -5.44 -17.18 -7.82
N GLY A 29 -6.36 -17.20 -6.84
CA GLY A 29 -6.12 -17.73 -5.50
C GLY A 29 -5.26 -16.82 -4.62
N ALA A 30 -5.14 -15.53 -4.93
CA ALA A 30 -4.44 -14.58 -4.07
C ALA A 30 -5.17 -14.44 -2.72
N GLN A 31 -4.43 -14.58 -1.62
CA GLN A 31 -5.02 -14.47 -0.28
C GLN A 31 -5.22 -13.02 0.19
N ALA A 32 -4.45 -12.10 -0.41
CA ALA A 32 -4.56 -10.66 -0.22
C ALA A 32 -3.91 -9.92 -1.40
N VAL A 33 -4.25 -8.65 -1.57
CA VAL A 33 -3.67 -7.76 -2.58
C VAL A 33 -2.79 -6.70 -1.89
N VAL A 34 -1.55 -6.54 -2.35
CA VAL A 34 -0.65 -5.49 -1.85
C VAL A 34 -0.79 -4.25 -2.73
N LEU A 35 -1.14 -3.11 -2.11
CA LEU A 35 -1.15 -1.81 -2.78
C LEU A 35 0.29 -1.30 -2.86
N ALA A 36 0.99 -1.64 -3.94
CA ALA A 36 2.41 -1.33 -4.08
C ALA A 36 2.67 0.16 -4.37
N GLY A 37 1.75 0.82 -5.06
CA GLY A 37 1.79 2.27 -5.29
C GLY A 37 1.24 3.03 -4.10
N THR A 38 1.95 4.09 -3.68
CA THR A 38 1.51 4.98 -2.58
C THR A 38 0.30 5.84 -2.95
N ASP A 39 -0.13 5.81 -4.21
CA ASP A 39 -1.30 6.52 -4.72
C ASP A 39 -2.56 5.65 -4.71
N LEU A 40 -2.42 4.32 -4.68
CA LEU A 40 -3.55 3.40 -4.84
C LEU A 40 -4.54 3.46 -3.68
N PHE A 41 -4.11 3.84 -2.46
CA PHE A 41 -4.97 3.90 -1.28
C PHE A 41 -6.19 4.81 -1.48
N VAL A 42 -6.10 5.84 -2.34
CA VAL A 42 -7.21 6.78 -2.60
C VAL A 42 -8.44 6.09 -3.23
N ALA A 43 -8.24 4.92 -3.84
CA ALA A 43 -9.31 4.06 -4.33
C ALA A 43 -9.92 3.16 -3.25
N PHE A 44 -9.35 3.07 -2.05
CA PHE A 44 -9.80 2.17 -0.99
C PHE A 44 -10.34 2.90 0.24
N ASP A 45 -9.81 4.09 0.55
CA ASP A 45 -10.19 4.82 1.76
C ASP A 45 -11.70 5.08 1.88
N GLY A 46 -12.34 4.47 2.88
CA GLY A 46 -13.78 4.56 3.13
C GLY A 46 -14.67 3.63 2.30
N TYR A 47 -14.11 2.68 1.55
CA TYR A 47 -14.88 1.77 0.67
C TYR A 47 -14.55 0.30 0.90
N GLU A 48 -15.58 -0.54 0.77
CA GLU A 48 -15.44 -1.99 0.82
C GLU A 48 -15.11 -2.56 -0.57
N CYS A 49 -13.94 -3.19 -0.72
CA CYS A 49 -13.50 -3.75 -2.00
C CYS A 49 -13.86 -5.23 -2.21
N GLY A 50 -14.25 -5.93 -1.13
CA GLY A 50 -14.67 -7.33 -1.15
C GLY A 50 -13.53 -8.35 -1.06
N PHE A 51 -12.29 -7.91 -0.82
CA PHE A 51 -11.12 -8.77 -0.63
C PHE A 51 -10.15 -8.18 0.40
N LYS A 52 -9.21 -8.99 0.90
CA LYS A 52 -8.19 -8.52 1.84
C LYS A 52 -7.12 -7.73 1.10
N TYR A 53 -6.73 -6.57 1.61
CA TYR A 53 -5.61 -5.81 1.06
C TYR A 53 -4.63 -5.35 2.15
N VAL A 54 -3.41 -5.02 1.71
CA VAL A 54 -2.36 -4.43 2.54
C VAL A 54 -1.91 -3.14 1.88
N ASP A 55 -2.00 -2.03 2.62
CA ASP A 55 -1.48 -0.74 2.18
C ASP A 55 0.02 -0.63 2.49
N SER A 56 0.85 -0.67 1.44
CA SER A 56 2.31 -0.58 1.60
C SER A 56 2.76 0.77 2.16
N ALA A 57 2.02 1.86 1.89
CA ALA A 57 2.37 3.17 2.42
C ALA A 57 2.27 3.18 3.95
N LEU A 58 1.20 2.61 4.52
CA LEU A 58 1.05 2.46 5.96
C LEU A 58 2.11 1.54 6.57
N VAL A 59 2.43 0.42 5.91
CA VAL A 59 3.51 -0.48 6.35
C VAL A 59 4.85 0.23 6.38
N HIS A 60 5.16 1.03 5.36
CA HIS A 60 6.40 1.82 5.32
C HIS A 60 6.44 2.91 6.38
N ILE A 61 5.33 3.62 6.62
CA ILE A 61 5.25 4.65 7.67
C ILE A 61 5.54 4.03 9.04
N ASP A 62 4.93 2.89 9.37
CA ASP A 62 5.20 2.18 10.63
C ASP A 62 6.68 1.78 10.76
N ALA A 63 7.25 1.20 9.70
CA ALA A 63 8.65 0.77 9.71
C ALA A 63 9.62 1.96 9.89
N ILE A 64 9.37 3.08 9.21
CA ILE A 64 10.17 4.30 9.32
C ILE A 64 10.04 4.88 10.73
N HIS A 65 8.82 4.94 11.27
CA HIS A 65 8.60 5.44 12.63
C HIS A 65 9.36 4.60 13.65
N ARG A 66 9.27 3.27 13.60
CA ARG A 66 10.05 2.39 14.50
C ARG A 66 11.54 2.62 14.36
N ALA A 67 12.05 2.67 13.14
CA ALA A 67 13.47 2.94 12.87
C ALA A 67 13.93 4.32 13.39
N SER A 68 13.06 5.32 13.41
CA SER A 68 13.38 6.65 13.95
C SER A 68 13.46 6.69 15.48
N MET A 69 12.74 5.80 16.16
CA MET A 69 12.75 5.69 17.62
C MET A 69 13.93 4.87 18.14
N GLU A 70 14.45 3.96 17.31
CA GLU A 70 15.68 3.21 17.56
C GLU A 70 16.89 4.17 17.43
N THR A 71 17.33 4.74 18.56
CA THR A 71 18.52 5.59 18.62
C THR A 71 19.73 4.79 18.15
N SER A 72 20.13 4.96 16.89
CA SER A 72 21.41 4.50 16.38
C SER A 72 22.24 5.73 16.06
N ASP A 73 23.13 6.10 16.98
CA ASP A 73 24.21 7.04 16.68
C ASP A 73 24.98 6.54 15.45
N ASN A 74 25.29 7.43 14.50
CA ASN A 74 26.06 7.10 13.29
C ASN A 74 27.48 6.54 13.58
N LYS A 75 27.89 6.48 14.85
CA LYS A 75 29.13 5.84 15.32
C LYS A 75 29.05 4.31 15.39
N SER A 76 27.88 3.70 15.61
CA SER A 76 27.77 2.25 15.83
C SER A 76 27.79 1.42 14.53
N ARG A 77 27.43 2.01 13.38
CA ARG A 77 27.36 1.31 12.08
C ARG A 77 28.70 1.13 11.34
N LYS A 78 29.78 1.73 11.82
CA LYS A 78 31.12 1.63 11.19
C LYS A 78 31.99 0.49 11.75
N ALA A 79 31.51 -0.28 12.72
CA ALA A 79 32.31 -1.33 13.36
C ALA A 79 32.30 -2.67 12.59
N ASP A 80 31.39 -2.84 11.62
CA ASP A 80 31.14 -4.14 10.96
C ASP A 80 31.51 -4.16 9.46
N ALA A 81 32.43 -3.28 9.03
CA ALA A 81 32.95 -3.23 7.65
C ALA A 81 34.45 -3.50 7.59
#